data_AF-A0A2P2JG00-F1
#
_entry.id   AF-A0A2P2JG00-F1
#
_cell.length_a   1.000
_cell.length_b   1.000
_cell.length_c   1.000
_cell.angle_alpha   90.00
_cell.angle_beta   90.00
_cell.angle_gamma   90.00
#
_symmetry.space_group_name_H-M   'P 1'
#
loop_
_entity.id
_entity.type
_entity.pdbx_description
1 polymer ?
#
loop_
_entity_poly.entity_id
_entity_poly.type
_entity_poly.pdbx_seq_one_letter_code
_entity_poly.pdbx_strand_id
1 'polypeptide(L)'
;MEMFVSLLYKEGYFAKANFVRRGKLDFSCFNDSYGREFIKFAAFKFGEDHQAIAKWLSGSELKKVALFGCPSLSRKSVFSAKRLRRYFEIPEDKVCKGCILKHSCHFVNQRVWNGDTKMLNLAVAMKLITEYALEAVHPKLSVPSEIKASVSRLLTEVSKLSTTC
;
A
#
# COMPACT_ATOMS: atom_id res chain seq x y z
N MET A 1 -0.89 -5.87 10.86
CA MET A 1 0.30 -6.06 10.00
C MET A 1 0.87 -7.48 10.13
N GLU A 2 1.12 -7.96 11.34
CA GLU A 2 1.66 -9.32 11.58
C GLU A 2 0.89 -10.46 10.91
N MET A 3 -0.45 -10.43 10.95
CA MET A 3 -1.27 -11.43 10.24
C MET A 3 -0.96 -11.49 8.75
N PHE A 4 -0.85 -10.33 8.08
CA PHE A 4 -0.57 -10.26 6.65
C PHE A 4 0.88 -10.69 6.34
N VAL A 5 1.85 -10.32 7.18
CA VAL A 5 3.24 -10.80 7.04
C VAL A 5 3.32 -12.33 7.23
N SER A 6 2.53 -12.88 8.15
CA SER A 6 2.43 -14.32 8.35
C SER A 6 1.81 -15.03 7.15
N LEU A 7 0.82 -14.40 6.50
CA LEU A 7 0.24 -14.90 5.24
C LEU A 7 1.30 -14.93 4.13
N LEU A 8 1.99 -13.81 3.89
CA LEU A 8 3.06 -13.73 2.90
C LEU A 8 4.15 -14.79 3.14
N TYR A 9 4.49 -15.05 4.40
CA TYR A 9 5.41 -16.12 4.77
C TYR A 9 4.86 -17.50 4.38
N LYS A 10 3.62 -17.82 4.74
CA LYS A 10 2.96 -19.10 4.44
C LYS A 10 2.82 -19.35 2.94
N GLU A 11 2.55 -18.32 2.16
CA GLU A 11 2.43 -18.38 0.70
C GLU A 11 3.81 -18.36 -0.01
N GLY A 12 4.92 -18.31 0.73
CA GLY A 12 6.26 -18.46 0.17
C GLY A 12 6.90 -17.19 -0.37
N TYR A 13 6.27 -16.01 -0.21
CA TYR A 13 6.83 -14.74 -0.68
C TYR A 13 8.15 -14.36 0.00
N PHE A 14 8.49 -15.00 1.13
CA PHE A 14 9.72 -14.76 1.88
C PHE A 14 10.81 -15.83 1.69
N ALA A 15 10.72 -16.68 0.65
CA ALA A 15 11.72 -17.72 0.40
C ALA A 15 13.17 -17.21 0.31
N LYS A 16 13.36 -15.94 -0.08
CA LYS A 16 14.68 -15.28 -0.20
C LYS A 16 14.97 -14.26 0.92
N ALA A 17 14.14 -14.21 1.97
CA ALA A 17 14.29 -13.24 3.05
C ALA A 17 15.32 -13.71 4.10
N ASN A 18 16.23 -12.83 4.52
CA ASN A 18 17.21 -13.12 5.58
C ASN A 18 16.61 -13.18 7.01
N PHE A 19 15.37 -12.71 7.17
CA PHE A 19 14.57 -12.76 8.39
C PHE A 19 13.69 -14.02 8.45
N VAL A 20 13.84 -14.94 7.50
CA VAL A 20 13.36 -16.32 7.64
C VAL A 20 14.55 -17.18 8.04
N ARG A 21 14.59 -17.57 9.31
CA ARG A 21 15.71 -18.34 9.87
C ARG A 21 15.21 -19.70 10.31
N ARG A 22 15.83 -20.77 9.78
CA ARG A 22 15.48 -22.17 10.10
C ARG A 22 13.96 -22.45 9.97
N GLY A 23 13.33 -21.90 8.92
CA GLY A 23 11.88 -22.07 8.69
C GLY A 23 10.99 -21.35 9.71
N LYS A 24 11.51 -20.32 10.39
CA LYS A 24 10.72 -19.45 11.27
C LYS A 24 10.83 -18.00 10.81
N LEU A 25 9.69 -17.33 10.79
CA LEU A 25 9.57 -15.91 10.53
C LEU A 25 10.01 -15.11 11.76
N ASP A 26 10.99 -14.22 11.58
CA ASP A 26 11.43 -13.28 12.60
C ASP A 26 10.76 -11.91 12.39
N PHE A 27 9.93 -11.49 13.35
CA PHE A 27 9.22 -10.21 13.29
C PHE A 27 10.10 -8.99 13.58
N SER A 28 11.39 -9.17 13.91
CA SER A 28 12.35 -8.06 13.91
C SER A 28 12.48 -7.37 12.55
N CYS A 29 12.01 -8.01 11.47
CA CYS A 29 11.90 -7.43 10.12
C CYS A 29 11.10 -6.11 10.04
N PHE A 30 10.29 -5.78 11.05
CA PHE A 30 9.63 -4.48 11.13
C PHE A 30 10.55 -3.34 11.55
N ASN A 31 11.67 -3.65 12.21
CA ASN A 31 12.56 -2.66 12.82
C ASN A 31 13.76 -2.33 11.93
N ASP A 32 14.10 -3.18 10.96
CA ASP A 32 15.22 -2.95 10.04
C ASP A 32 14.75 -2.52 8.64
N SER A 33 15.60 -1.77 7.94
CA SER A 33 15.29 -1.21 6.62
C SER A 33 15.14 -2.29 5.54
N TYR A 34 15.94 -3.36 5.61
CA TYR A 34 15.86 -4.46 4.66
C TYR A 34 14.52 -5.20 4.78
N GLY A 35 14.12 -5.58 5.99
CA GLY A 35 12.87 -6.27 6.27
C GLY A 35 11.66 -5.49 5.79
N ARG A 36 11.60 -4.20 6.11
CA ARG A 36 10.51 -3.31 5.66
C ARG A 36 10.46 -3.18 4.14
N GLU A 37 11.58 -3.02 3.44
CA GLU A 37 11.61 -2.99 1.97
C GLU A 37 11.18 -4.33 1.36
N PHE A 38 11.62 -5.45 1.95
CA PHE A 38 11.23 -6.79 1.49
C PHE A 38 9.73 -7.02 1.64
N ILE A 39 9.14 -6.62 2.78
CA ILE A 39 7.69 -6.70 3.01
C ILE A 39 6.93 -5.87 1.98
N LYS A 40 7.37 -4.64 1.68
CA LYS A 40 6.74 -3.81 0.63
C LYS A 40 6.81 -4.47 -0.75
N PHE A 41 7.94 -5.09 -1.08
CA PHE A 41 8.09 -5.82 -2.33
C PHE A 41 7.18 -7.06 -2.39
N ALA A 42 7.16 -7.86 -1.34
CA ALA A 42 6.30 -9.04 -1.23
C ALA A 42 4.81 -8.68 -1.29
N ALA A 43 4.38 -7.62 -0.60
CA ALA A 43 3.00 -7.14 -0.65
C ALA A 43 2.59 -6.66 -2.05
N PHE A 44 3.52 -6.01 -2.77
CA PHE A 44 3.29 -5.65 -4.17
C PHE A 44 3.12 -6.89 -5.06
N LYS A 45 4.00 -7.89 -4.91
CA LYS A 45 3.94 -9.15 -5.66
C LYS A 45 2.65 -9.93 -5.37
N PHE A 46 2.29 -10.04 -4.10
CA PHE A 46 1.02 -10.60 -3.66
C PHE A 46 -0.17 -9.94 -4.39
N GLY A 47 -0.15 -8.61 -4.52
CA GLY A 47 -1.21 -7.90 -5.24
C GLY A 47 -1.19 -8.11 -6.75
N GLU A 48 -0.05 -8.47 -7.36
CA GLU A 48 -0.01 -8.88 -8.77
C GLU A 48 -0.64 -10.27 -8.95
N ASP A 49 -0.32 -11.19 -8.05
CA ASP A 49 -0.77 -12.58 -8.14
C ASP A 49 -2.26 -12.74 -7.79
N HIS A 50 -2.78 -11.93 -6.86
CA HIS A 50 -4.14 -12.05 -6.32
C HIS A 50 -5.10 -10.96 -6.79
N GLN A 51 -4.93 -10.47 -8.02
CA GLN A 51 -5.71 -9.36 -8.58
C GLN A 51 -7.25 -9.55 -8.49
N ALA A 52 -7.75 -10.78 -8.40
CA ALA A 52 -9.18 -11.07 -8.19
C ALA A 52 -9.74 -10.51 -6.86
N ILE A 53 -8.92 -10.42 -5.81
CA ILE A 53 -9.29 -9.86 -4.49
C ILE A 53 -9.73 -8.40 -4.61
N ALA A 54 -9.20 -7.66 -5.60
CA ALA A 54 -9.49 -6.23 -5.79
C ALA A 54 -11.00 -5.92 -5.86
N LYS A 55 -11.81 -6.85 -6.37
CA LYS A 55 -13.27 -6.68 -6.54
C LYS A 55 -14.04 -6.71 -5.20
N TRP A 56 -13.43 -7.29 -4.17
CA TRP A 56 -14.09 -7.57 -2.88
C TRP A 56 -13.61 -6.67 -1.75
N LEU A 57 -12.60 -5.83 -2.00
CA LEU A 57 -12.11 -4.88 -1.01
C LEU A 57 -13.10 -3.75 -0.76
N SER A 58 -13.13 -3.27 0.47
CA SER A 58 -13.95 -2.14 0.86
C SER A 58 -13.54 -0.87 0.10
N GLY A 59 -14.40 -0.49 -0.86
CA GLY A 59 -14.22 0.72 -1.66
C GLY A 59 -14.22 1.99 -0.80
N SER A 60 -15.00 2.04 0.28
CA SER A 60 -15.05 3.22 1.18
C SER A 60 -13.74 3.41 1.93
N GLU A 61 -13.15 2.32 2.45
CA GLU A 61 -11.87 2.37 3.16
C GLU A 61 -10.71 2.68 2.21
N LEU A 62 -10.70 2.09 1.00
CA LEU A 62 -9.73 2.45 -0.05
C LEU A 62 -9.84 3.91 -0.48
N LYS A 63 -11.07 4.45 -0.57
CA LYS A 63 -11.29 5.86 -0.92
C LYS A 63 -10.75 6.81 0.14
N LYS A 64 -10.84 6.46 1.43
CA LYS A 64 -10.19 7.22 2.51
C LYS A 64 -8.68 7.27 2.34
N VAL A 65 -8.04 6.14 2.04
CA VAL A 65 -6.59 6.07 1.75
C VAL A 65 -6.24 6.92 0.52
N ALA A 66 -7.05 6.86 -0.54
CA ALA A 66 -6.84 7.64 -1.76
C ALA A 66 -6.93 9.16 -1.51
N LEU A 67 -7.89 9.61 -0.70
CA LEU A 67 -8.09 11.01 -0.32
C LEU A 67 -6.99 11.53 0.60
N PHE A 68 -6.44 10.69 1.49
CA PHE A 68 -5.38 11.10 2.41
C PHE A 68 -4.11 11.53 1.68
N GLY A 69 -3.70 10.79 0.65
CA GLY A 69 -2.68 11.24 -0.29
C GLY A 69 -1.52 10.28 -0.48
N CYS A 70 -0.34 10.84 -0.80
CA CYS A 70 0.88 10.09 -1.07
C CYS A 70 1.66 9.87 0.25
N PRO A 71 2.03 8.64 0.60
CA PRO A 71 2.80 8.39 1.83
C PRO A 71 4.23 8.94 1.74
N SER A 72 4.84 9.00 0.56
CA SER A 72 6.19 9.56 0.37
C SER A 72 6.34 10.36 -0.93
N LEU A 73 7.49 11.01 -1.10
CA LEU A 73 7.88 11.73 -2.33
C LEU A 73 8.49 10.81 -3.40
N SER A 74 8.64 9.51 -3.13
CA SER A 74 9.20 8.59 -4.11
C SER A 74 8.29 8.47 -5.33
N ARG A 75 8.87 8.42 -6.53
CA ARG A 75 8.09 8.30 -7.79
C ARG A 75 7.10 7.14 -7.73
N LYS A 76 7.53 5.98 -7.20
CA LYS A 76 6.68 4.78 -7.07
C LYS A 76 5.47 5.03 -6.17
N SER A 77 5.69 5.61 -4.99
CA SER A 77 4.62 5.91 -4.03
C SER A 77 3.64 6.95 -4.57
N VAL A 78 4.15 8.05 -5.14
CA VAL A 78 3.33 9.10 -5.74
C VAL A 78 2.51 8.56 -6.91
N PHE A 79 3.11 7.77 -7.80
CA PHE A 79 2.40 7.26 -8.97
C PHE A 79 1.34 6.24 -8.57
N SER A 80 1.61 5.40 -7.57
CA SER A 80 0.61 4.49 -7.00
C SER A 80 -0.58 5.25 -6.40
N ALA A 81 -0.32 6.29 -5.59
CA ALA A 81 -1.37 7.10 -4.97
C ALA A 81 -2.26 7.80 -6.02
N LYS A 82 -1.62 8.37 -7.05
CA LYS A 82 -2.31 8.99 -8.19
C LYS A 82 -3.17 8.00 -8.97
N ARG A 83 -2.66 6.79 -9.22
CA ARG A 83 -3.42 5.74 -9.91
C ARG A 83 -4.63 5.28 -9.09
N LEU A 84 -4.47 5.14 -7.77
CA LEU A 84 -5.61 4.84 -6.88
C LEU A 84 -6.65 5.96 -6.89
N ARG A 85 -6.22 7.23 -6.84
CA ARG A 85 -7.14 8.38 -6.95
C ARG A 85 -7.89 8.40 -8.28
N ARG A 86 -7.21 8.07 -9.37
CA ARG A 86 -7.82 7.99 -10.70
C ARG A 86 -8.91 6.92 -10.77
N TYR A 87 -8.73 5.76 -10.12
CA TYR A 87 -9.76 4.72 -10.01
C TYR A 87 -11.04 5.24 -9.34
N PHE A 88 -10.92 6.09 -8.31
CA PHE A 88 -12.05 6.72 -7.63
C PHE A 88 -12.52 8.04 -8.26
N GLU A 89 -12.00 8.39 -9.45
CA GLU A 89 -12.29 9.64 -10.14
C GLU A 89 -12.03 10.91 -9.28
N ILE A 90 -11.06 10.82 -8.36
CA ILE A 90 -10.69 11.93 -7.48
C ILE A 90 -9.71 12.86 -8.23
N PRO A 91 -10.03 14.16 -8.38
CA PRO A 91 -9.12 15.11 -8.99
C PRO A 91 -7.81 15.27 -8.21
N GLU A 92 -6.67 15.31 -8.92
CA GLU A 92 -5.35 15.40 -8.30
C GLU A 92 -5.14 16.70 -7.53
N ASP A 93 -5.67 17.81 -8.06
CA ASP A 93 -5.62 19.12 -7.44
C ASP A 93 -6.39 19.15 -6.11
N LYS A 94 -7.51 18.43 -5.99
CA LYS A 94 -8.28 18.30 -4.75
C LYS A 94 -7.42 17.80 -3.60
N VAL A 95 -6.54 16.82 -3.85
CA VAL A 95 -5.67 16.23 -2.82
C VAL A 95 -4.33 16.96 -2.73
N CYS A 96 -3.70 17.29 -3.86
CA CYS A 96 -2.40 17.95 -3.88
C CYS A 96 -2.45 19.41 -3.41
N LYS A 97 -3.59 20.10 -3.50
CA LYS A 97 -3.72 21.51 -3.04
C LYS A 97 -3.44 21.66 -1.54
N GLY A 98 -3.94 20.73 -0.72
CA GLY A 98 -3.74 20.70 0.73
C GLY A 98 -2.56 19.84 1.20
N CYS A 99 -1.79 19.27 0.28
CA CYS A 99 -0.71 18.35 0.63
C CYS A 99 0.48 19.11 1.24
N ILE A 100 0.87 18.76 2.46
CA ILE A 100 2.04 19.35 3.15
C ILE A 100 3.37 19.12 2.40
N LEU A 101 3.43 18.09 1.55
CA LEU A 101 4.61 17.75 0.76
C LEU A 101 4.62 18.43 -0.63
N LYS A 102 3.59 19.21 -0.97
CA LYS A 102 3.39 19.79 -2.31
C LYS A 102 4.64 20.52 -2.82
N HIS A 103 5.23 21.40 -2.01
CA HIS A 103 6.37 22.22 -2.41
C HIS A 103 7.65 21.41 -2.69
N SER A 104 7.75 20.19 -2.16
CA SER A 104 8.88 19.29 -2.37
C SER A 104 8.59 18.17 -3.37
N CYS A 105 7.37 18.13 -3.91
CA CYS A 105 6.95 17.06 -4.82
C CYS A 105 7.18 17.47 -6.28
N HIS A 106 8.07 16.75 -6.98
CA HIS A 106 8.32 16.99 -8.40
C HIS A 106 7.18 16.52 -9.32
N PHE A 107 6.13 15.90 -8.76
CA PHE A 107 5.02 15.29 -9.50
C PHE A 107 3.67 15.93 -9.16
N VAL A 108 3.66 17.15 -8.60
CA VAL A 108 2.43 17.88 -8.28
C VAL A 108 1.55 17.99 -9.51
N ASN A 109 0.28 17.59 -9.37
CA ASN A 109 -0.74 17.64 -10.42
C ASN A 109 -0.38 16.91 -11.73
N GLN A 110 0.74 16.19 -11.79
CA GLN A 110 1.05 15.35 -12.93
C GLN A 110 0.05 14.20 -12.98
N ARG A 111 -0.51 13.97 -14.17
CA ARG A 111 -1.34 12.80 -14.45
C ARG A 111 -0.42 11.61 -14.68
N VAL A 112 -0.77 10.48 -14.09
CA VAL A 112 -0.09 9.20 -14.39
C VAL A 112 -0.77 8.60 -15.61
N TRP A 113 0.02 7.97 -16.50
CA TRP A 113 -0.35 7.53 -17.84
C TRP A 113 -1.69 6.79 -17.94
N ASN A 114 -2.28 6.87 -19.15
CA ASN A 114 -3.57 6.32 -19.58
C ASN A 114 -3.63 4.78 -19.61
N GLY A 115 -3.18 4.09 -18.57
CA GLY A 115 -3.55 2.68 -18.39
C GLY A 115 -5.03 2.58 -18.04
N ASP A 116 -5.65 1.42 -18.27
CA ASP A 116 -7.03 1.20 -17.85
C ASP A 116 -7.12 1.35 -16.33
N THR A 117 -7.79 2.42 -15.89
CA THR A 117 -8.04 2.74 -14.48
C THR A 117 -9.47 2.43 -14.08
N LYS A 118 -10.27 1.78 -14.95
CA LYS A 118 -11.63 1.33 -14.60
C LYS A 118 -11.60 0.19 -13.60
N MET A 119 -10.50 -0.57 -13.56
CA MET A 119 -10.29 -1.65 -12.59
C MET A 119 -9.28 -1.23 -11.53
N LEU A 120 -9.60 -1.53 -10.27
CA LEU A 120 -8.67 -1.36 -9.15
C LEU A 120 -7.46 -2.27 -9.36
N ASN A 121 -6.25 -1.71 -9.43
CA ASN A 121 -5.03 -2.50 -9.45
C ASN A 121 -4.61 -2.84 -8.00
N LEU A 122 -4.65 -4.12 -7.64
CA LEU A 122 -4.39 -4.57 -6.28
C LEU A 122 -2.93 -4.35 -5.88
N ALA A 123 -1.96 -4.62 -6.76
CA ALA A 123 -0.55 -4.35 -6.48
C ALA A 123 -0.28 -2.88 -6.11
N VAL A 124 -0.96 -1.95 -6.79
CA VAL A 124 -0.91 -0.51 -6.48
C VAL A 124 -1.56 -0.20 -5.14
N ALA A 125 -2.72 -0.79 -4.84
CA ALA A 125 -3.38 -0.61 -3.55
C ALA A 125 -2.52 -1.16 -2.40
N MET A 126 -2.02 -2.39 -2.53
CA MET A 126 -1.16 -3.05 -1.56
C MET A 126 0.11 -2.26 -1.29
N LYS A 127 0.73 -1.67 -2.31
CA LYS A 127 1.88 -0.77 -2.10
C LYS A 127 1.56 0.35 -1.10
N LEU A 128 0.45 1.06 -1.32
CA LEU A 128 0.08 2.20 -0.47
C LEU A 128 -0.34 1.74 0.92
N ILE A 129 -1.18 0.70 0.99
CA ILE A 129 -1.64 0.11 2.25
C ILE A 129 -0.43 -0.33 3.10
N THR A 130 0.54 -1.02 2.50
CA THR A 130 1.74 -1.48 3.21
C THR A 130 2.67 -0.33 3.60
N GLU A 131 2.84 0.72 2.77
CA GLU A 131 3.62 1.91 3.16
C GLU A 131 3.01 2.60 4.39
N TYR A 132 1.68 2.75 4.44
CA TYR A 132 1.01 3.30 5.62
C TYR A 132 1.05 2.36 6.83
N ALA A 133 0.84 1.07 6.62
CA ALA A 133 0.81 0.07 7.70
C ALA A 133 2.18 -0.09 8.39
N LEU A 134 3.26 0.05 7.63
CA LEU A 134 4.63 0.03 8.15
C LEU A 134 5.04 1.39 8.72
N GLU A 135 4.20 2.42 8.66
CA GLU A 135 4.58 3.81 8.96
C GLU A 135 5.82 4.25 8.16
N ALA A 136 5.96 3.75 6.93
CA ALA A 136 7.03 4.08 5.99
C ALA A 136 6.66 5.35 5.21
N VAL A 137 6.31 6.40 5.95
CA VAL A 137 5.83 7.68 5.41
C VAL A 137 6.89 8.77 5.50
N HIS A 138 6.71 9.85 4.74
CA HIS A 138 7.58 11.01 4.82
C HIS A 138 7.53 11.60 6.25
N PRO A 139 8.67 12.00 6.86
CA PRO A 139 8.70 12.45 8.27
C PRO A 139 7.77 13.62 8.61
N LYS A 140 7.50 14.50 7.64
CA LYS A 140 6.55 15.63 7.78
C LYS A 140 5.07 15.21 7.72
N LEU A 141 4.76 13.97 7.41
CA LEU A 141 3.40 13.48 7.25
C LEU A 141 2.91 12.83 8.56
N SER A 142 1.92 13.43 9.20
CA SER A 142 1.19 12.80 10.29
C SER A 142 0.01 12.01 9.74
N VAL A 143 -0.03 10.70 10.02
CA VAL A 143 -1.10 9.81 9.55
C VAL A 143 -2.21 9.76 10.60
N PRO A 144 -3.44 10.27 10.30
CA PRO A 144 -4.55 10.25 11.24
C PRO A 144 -4.93 8.83 11.66
N SER A 145 -5.44 8.68 12.88
CA SER A 145 -5.89 7.39 13.43
C SER A 145 -6.97 6.74 12.55
N GLU A 146 -7.85 7.54 11.93
CA GLU A 146 -8.85 7.04 10.98
C GLU A 146 -8.20 6.33 9.80
N ILE A 147 -7.13 6.89 9.22
CA ILE A 147 -6.42 6.29 8.09
C ILE A 147 -5.70 5.02 8.53
N LYS A 148 -5.09 5.02 9.72
CA LYS A 148 -4.48 3.81 10.30
C LYS A 148 -5.51 2.70 10.49
N ALA A 149 -6.71 3.03 10.96
CA ALA A 149 -7.82 2.09 11.12
C ALA A 149 -8.30 1.55 9.76
N SER A 150 -8.42 2.40 8.74
CA SER A 150 -8.76 1.98 7.38
C SER A 150 -7.74 1.03 6.79
N VAL A 151 -6.45 1.34 6.93
CA VAL A 151 -5.35 0.49 6.48
C VAL A 151 -5.37 -0.87 7.18
N SER A 152 -5.63 -0.90 8.49
CA SER A 152 -5.74 -2.14 9.27
C SER A 152 -6.93 -3.00 8.82
N ARG A 153 -8.08 -2.39 8.56
CA ARG A 153 -9.27 -3.08 8.02
C ARG A 153 -8.99 -3.68 6.65
N LEU A 154 -8.42 -2.90 5.72
CA LEU A 154 -8.08 -3.37 4.38
C LEU A 154 -7.10 -4.54 4.41
N LEU A 155 -6.05 -4.50 5.25
CA LEU A 155 -5.14 -5.64 5.41
C LEU A 155 -5.84 -6.90 5.93
N THR A 156 -6.80 -6.72 6.83
CA THR A 156 -7.61 -7.82 7.37
C THR A 156 -8.51 -8.42 6.30
N GLU A 157 -9.17 -7.59 5.48
CA GLU A 157 -9.98 -8.03 4.34
C GLU A 157 -9.15 -8.81 3.33
N VAL A 158 -8.01 -8.25 2.90
CA VAL A 158 -7.07 -8.92 1.99
C VAL A 158 -6.67 -10.30 2.52
N SER A 159 -6.31 -10.38 3.81
CA SER A 159 -5.85 -11.64 4.41
C SER A 159 -6.94 -12.71 4.44
N LYS A 160 -8.20 -12.32 4.70
CA LYS A 160 -9.35 -13.24 4.72
C LYS A 160 -9.76 -13.68 3.31
N LEU A 161 -9.67 -12.78 2.34
CA LEU A 161 -10.03 -13.07 0.95
C LEU A 161 -9.00 -14.01 0.31
N SER A 162 -7.71 -13.90 0.66
CA SER A 162 -6.66 -14.82 0.19
C SER A 162 -6.93 -16.29 0.56
N THR A 163 -7.53 -16.54 1.73
CA THR A 163 -7.83 -17.90 2.19
C THR A 163 -9.13 -18.46 1.62
N THR A 164 -9.90 -17.66 0.88
CA THR A 164 -11.26 -18.00 0.42
C THR A 164 -11.37 -18.08 -1.10
N CYS A 165 -10.43 -17.46 -1.84
CA CYS A 165 -10.41 -17.41 -3.30
C CYS A 165 -9.41 -18.38 -3.92
#